data_AF-A0A2S7QR01-F1
#
_entry.id   AF-A0A2S7QR01-F1
#
_cell.length_a   1.000
_cell.length_b   1.000
_cell.length_c   1.000
_cell.angle_alpha   90.00
_cell.angle_beta   90.00
_cell.angle_gamma   90.00
#
_symmetry.space_group_name_H-M   'P 1'
#
loop_
_entity.id
_entity.type
_entity.pdbx_description
1 polymer ?
#
loop_
_entity_poly.entity_id
_entity_poly.type
_entity_poly.pdbx_seq_one_letter_code
_entity_poly.pdbx_strand_id
1 'polypeptide(L)' 'MRQDLCDQVSNVDLDCPIDEGKITIVKDVQLPKEIPPGTYTVFADAYTKDGKDKIICLEATVKFGGS' A
#
# COMPACT_ATOMS: atom_id res chain seq x y z
N MET A 1 0.60 7.79 -13.06
CA MET A 1 1.34 6.52 -12.98
C MET A 1 0.54 5.60 -12.09
N ARG A 2 -0.03 4.53 -12.64
CA ARG A 2 -0.81 3.53 -11.92
C ARG A 2 0.07 2.29 -11.85
N GLN A 3 0.51 1.91 -10.64
CA GLN A 3 1.22 0.67 -10.45
C GLN A 3 0.19 -0.45 -10.34
N ASP A 4 0.42 -1.57 -11.01
CA ASP A 4 -0.44 -2.74 -10.84
C ASP A 4 -0.06 -3.41 -9.52
N LEU A 5 -0.99 -3.44 -8.58
CA LEU A 5 -0.77 -4.17 -7.33
C LEU A 5 -0.61 -5.67 -7.62
N CYS A 6 -1.24 -6.24 -8.65
CA CYS A 6 -1.05 -7.65 -9.01
C CYS A 6 0.37 -7.98 -9.49
N ASP A 7 1.11 -7.02 -10.02
CA ASP A 7 2.53 -7.24 -10.32
C ASP A 7 3.39 -7.19 -9.04
N GLN A 8 2.86 -6.55 -7.99
CA GLN A 8 3.54 -6.35 -6.72
C GLN A 8 3.02 -7.24 -5.59
N VAL A 9 1.93 -8.00 -5.77
CA VAL A 9 1.32 -8.82 -4.70
C VAL A 9 2.23 -9.95 -4.25
N SER A 10 3.13 -10.42 -5.11
CA SER A 10 4.16 -11.39 -4.73
C SER A 10 5.08 -10.85 -3.64
N ASN A 11 5.21 -9.52 -3.49
CA ASN A 11 5.95 -8.92 -2.39
C ASN A 11 5.22 -9.04 -1.04
N VAL A 12 3.92 -9.34 -1.03
CA VAL A 12 3.09 -9.51 0.18
C VAL A 12 2.53 -10.93 0.31
N ASP A 13 3.19 -11.90 -0.32
CA ASP A 13 2.89 -13.34 -0.23
C ASP A 13 1.46 -13.69 -0.68
N LEU A 14 0.91 -12.90 -1.61
CA LEU A 14 -0.38 -13.15 -2.25
C LEU A 14 -0.18 -13.41 -3.74
N ASP A 15 -1.00 -14.30 -4.28
CA ASP A 15 -1.06 -14.59 -5.72
C ASP A 15 -2.36 -14.03 -6.30
N CYS A 16 -2.26 -13.39 -7.47
CA CYS A 16 -3.44 -13.01 -8.24
C CYS A 16 -3.91 -14.20 -9.10
N PRO A 17 -5.23 -14.41 -9.28
CA PRO A 17 -6.33 -13.63 -8.71
C PRO A 17 -6.51 -13.90 -7.22
N ILE A 18 -6.70 -12.83 -6.44
CA ILE A 18 -6.97 -12.93 -5.00
C ILE A 18 -8.38 -13.49 -4.81
N ASP A 19 -8.49 -14.52 -3.97
CA ASP A 19 -9.78 -15.13 -3.64
C ASP A 19 -10.72 -14.14 -2.92
N GLU A 20 -12.02 -14.27 -3.22
CA GLU A 20 -13.06 -13.46 -2.59
C GLU A 20 -13.16 -13.78 -1.09
N GLY A 21 -13.01 -12.77 -0.24
CA GLY A 21 -13.09 -12.94 1.20
C GLY A 21 -12.38 -11.84 1.99
N LYS A 22 -12.47 -11.90 3.32
CA LYS A 22 -11.71 -10.98 4.19
C LYS A 22 -10.28 -11.49 4.31
N ILE A 23 -9.35 -10.81 3.66
CA ILE A 23 -7.90 -11.04 3.82
C ILE A 23 -7.31 -9.99 4.77
N THR A 24 -6.38 -10.41 5.62
CA THR A 24 -5.60 -9.51 6.48
C THR A 24 -4.14 -9.63 6.06
N ILE A 25 -3.57 -8.53 5.55
CA ILE A 25 -2.19 -8.48 5.06
C ILE A 25 -1.38 -7.68 6.07
N VAL A 26 -0.30 -8.25 6.59
CA VAL A 26 0.65 -7.56 7.46
C VAL A 26 2.00 -7.55 6.75
N LYS A 27 2.50 -6.36 6.39
CA LYS A 27 3.81 -6.22 5.76
C LYS A 27 4.64 -5.16 6.46
N ASP A 28 5.82 -5.56 6.90
CA ASP A 28 6.84 -4.65 7.41
C ASP A 28 7.58 -3.99 6.25
N VAL A 29 7.48 -2.66 6.15
CA VAL A 29 8.21 -1.87 5.16
C VAL A 29 9.35 -1.15 5.86
N GLN A 30 10.57 -1.46 5.45
CA GLN A 30 11.74 -0.71 5.90
C GLN A 30 11.83 0.61 5.15
N LEU A 31 11.68 1.70 5.89
CA LEU A 31 11.83 3.04 5.37
C LEU A 31 13.33 3.43 5.31
N PRO A 32 13.77 4.17 4.26
CA PRO A 32 15.15 4.57 4.11
C PRO A 32 15.63 5.44 5.28
N LYS A 33 16.93 5.37 5.61
CA LYS A 33 17.50 6.03 6.79
C LYS A 33 17.56 7.56 6.69
N GLU A 34 17.51 8.12 5.49
CA GLU A 34 17.61 9.56 5.25
C GLU A 34 16.25 10.15 4.83
N ILE A 35 15.21 9.96 5.66
CA ILE A 35 13.95 10.69 5.44
C ILE A 35 14.11 12.09 6.05
N PRO A 36 13.98 13.17 5.24
CA PRO A 36 14.02 14.52 5.76
C PRO A 36 12.95 14.76 6.85
N PRO A 37 13.21 15.65 7.82
CA PRO A 37 12.22 15.99 8.81
C PRO A 37 11.00 16.64 8.14
N GLY A 38 9.80 16.17 8.50
CA GLY A 38 8.57 16.62 7.85
C GLY A 38 7.36 15.75 8.18
N THR A 39 6.18 16.23 7.76
CA THR A 39 4.95 15.44 7.78
C THR A 39 4.72 14.88 6.39
N TYR A 40 4.59 13.56 6.30
CA TYR A 40 4.39 12.83 5.06
C TYR A 40 3.04 12.12 5.14
N THR A 41 2.19 12.36 4.16
CA THR A 41 0.92 11.64 4.02
C THR A 41 1.04 10.67 2.86
N VAL A 42 0.85 9.38 3.17
CA VAL A 42 0.85 8.27 2.24
C VAL A 42 -0.59 7.99 1.87
N PHE A 43 -0.88 8.03 0.57
CA PHE A 43 -2.16 7.62 0.01
C PHE A 43 -1.92 6.41 -0.90
N ALA A 44 -2.62 5.31 -0.65
CA ALA A 44 -2.57 4.12 -1.49
C ALA A 44 -3.99 3.58 -1.70
N ASP A 45 -4.46 3.68 -2.93
CA ASP A 45 -5.76 3.17 -3.35
C ASP A 45 -5.58 1.93 -4.22
N ALA A 46 -6.34 0.88 -3.94
CA ALA A 46 -6.44 -0.29 -4.81
C ALA A 46 -7.82 -0.34 -5.45
N TYR A 47 -7.86 -0.72 -6.73
CA TYR A 47 -9.08 -0.86 -7.51
C TYR A 47 -9.16 -2.25 -8.11
N THR A 48 -10.37 -2.67 -8.49
CA THR A 48 -10.60 -3.89 -9.27
C THR A 48 -9.86 -3.84 -10.61
N LYS A 49 -9.70 -5.01 -11.23
CA LYS A 49 -9.01 -5.17 -12.53
C LYS A 49 -9.58 -4.26 -13.62
N ASP A 50 -10.89 -4.07 -13.64
CA ASP A 50 -11.60 -3.18 -14.57
C ASP A 50 -11.56 -1.70 -14.15
N GLY A 51 -10.98 -1.40 -12.98
CA GLY A 51 -10.72 -0.06 -12.48
C GLY A 51 -11.95 0.73 -12.07
N LYS A 52 -13.11 0.07 -11.98
CA LYS A 52 -14.38 0.71 -11.65
C LYS A 52 -14.61 0.81 -10.16
N ASP A 53 -14.28 -0.25 -9.43
CA ASP A 53 -14.58 -0.36 -8.01
C ASP A 53 -13.30 -0.22 -7.18
N LYS A 54 -13.37 0.61 -6.13
CA LYS A 54 -12.28 0.78 -5.17
C LYS A 54 -12.37 -0.33 -4.13
N ILE A 55 -11.29 -1.11 -3.99
CA ILE A 55 -11.20 -2.24 -3.06
C ILE A 55 -10.57 -1.79 -1.74
N ILE A 56 -9.51 -0.97 -1.81
CA ILE A 56 -8.74 -0.54 -0.63
C ILE A 56 -8.52 0.98 -0.70
N CYS A 57 -8.63 1.62 0.46
CA CYS A 57 -8.23 3.00 0.70
C CYS A 57 -7.27 3.02 1.89
N LEU A 58 -6.01 3.35 1.66
CA LEU A 58 -5.01 3.50 2.72
C LEU A 58 -4.56 4.95 2.76
N GLU A 59 -4.79 5.61 3.88
CA GLU A 59 -4.30 6.94 4.18
C GLU A 59 -3.52 6.87 5.50
N ALA A 60 -2.24 7.25 5.47
CA ALA A 60 -1.39 7.25 6.65
C ALA A 60 -0.60 8.54 6.72
N THR A 61 -0.67 9.24 7.84
CA THR A 61 0.17 10.41 8.10
C THR A 61 1.28 10.04 9.06
N VAL A 62 2.52 10.22 8.63
CA VAL A 62 3.72 9.94 9.42
C VAL A 62 4.54 11.21 9.55
N LYS A 63 5.00 11.51 10.76
CA LYS A 63 5.92 12.63 11.02
C LYS A 63 7.32 12.07 11.27
N PHE A 64 8.27 12.49 10.45
CA PHE A 64 9.69 12.17 10.64
C PHE A 64 10.41 13.39 11.22
N GLY A 65 11.32 13.17 12.16
CA GLY A 65 12.12 14.24 12.77
C GLY A 65 11.42 15.05 13.89
N GLY A 66 10.44 14.47 14.58
CA GLY A 66 9.92 15.02 15.83
C GLY A 66 10.72 14.50 17.02
N SER A 67 11.25 15.40 17.83
CA SER A 67 11.82 15.11 19.16
C SER A 67 10.79 14.54 20.13
#